data_AF-A0A411WYN1-F1
#
_entry.id   AF-A0A411WYN1-F1
#
_cell.length_a   1.000
_cell.length_b   1.000
_cell.length_c   1.000
_cell.angle_alpha   90.00
_cell.angle_beta   90.00
_cell.angle_gamma   90.00
#
_symmetry.space_group_name_H-M   'P 1'
#
loop_
_entity.id
_entity.type
_entity.pdbx_description
1 polymer ?
#
loop_
_entity_poly.entity_id
_entity_poly.type
_entity_poly.pdbx_seq_one_letter_code
_entity_poly.pdbx_strand_id
1 'polypeptide(L)'
;MSKQVTETGAAGFPARSFAEVREALLAGREIALLDVREEDPHAQAHPLFAANFPYGRIELDAWTKLPRRDVPVVVLDDGEGLAGASAARLRELGYTDVAVLEGGIAGWRAAGGELFRDVNVPSKAFGELVEARRHTPSLSAQEVQALIDSRADIVILDARRYDEYQTMSIPGSTSVPGGELALRARELAPDPRTRVIVNCAGRTRSIIGTQSLINAGLPNPVAALRNGTIGWTLAGQQLEHGQSRRHPPVTEANRLKAAADARALADRAGVRRVDTHGLALLRGDATRTTYCFDIRTPEEYADGSLPGFRSAPGGQLVQETEQFAPVRGARFVLADSDGVRANLTASWLRQLNNEVYVVDGLAPADFRAAPAWQAEVPAPPATPEVAAATLARWIDDDPQGTVVLDFTSGANYVKRHIPGAFFALRSQLADVLAGLPGSARRLVLTCGSSQLARYVAADLRPLTALPVQVLTGGTAAWIGAGLPVEEGATRLASPLIDRYRRPYEGTDNRQEAMQAYLDWEFGLVDQLARDGTHGFQVLDADPAD
;
A
#
# COMPACT_ATOMS: atom_id res chain seq x y z
N MET A 1 -39.38 17.58 -10.78
CA MET A 1 -38.58 17.01 -11.88
C MET A 1 -37.78 18.13 -12.53
N SER A 2 -36.58 18.41 -12.01
CA SER A 2 -35.63 19.31 -12.65
C SER A 2 -34.48 18.43 -13.15
N LYS A 3 -34.26 18.38 -14.46
CA LYS A 3 -33.10 17.71 -15.06
C LYS A 3 -31.87 18.55 -14.67
N GLN A 4 -31.07 18.08 -13.72
CA GLN A 4 -29.70 18.55 -13.59
C GLN A 4 -28.98 18.18 -14.88
N VAL A 5 -28.57 19.21 -15.62
CA VAL A 5 -27.69 19.08 -16.76
C VAL A 5 -26.34 18.68 -16.17
N THR A 6 -25.99 17.40 -16.28
CA THR A 6 -24.61 16.93 -16.10
C THR A 6 -23.77 17.64 -17.15
N GLU A 7 -22.94 18.60 -16.73
CA GLU A 7 -21.86 19.11 -17.55
C GLU A 7 -20.97 17.92 -17.96
N THR A 8 -20.81 17.73 -19.27
CA THR A 8 -19.87 16.75 -19.81
C THR A 8 -18.47 17.18 -19.42
N GLY A 9 -17.82 16.40 -18.54
CA GLY A 9 -16.43 16.57 -18.17
C GLY A 9 -15.47 16.17 -19.30
N ALA A 10 -14.17 16.12 -18.99
CA ALA A 10 -13.15 15.71 -19.93
C ALA A 10 -13.49 14.37 -20.62
N ALA A 11 -13.26 14.29 -21.93
CA ALA A 11 -13.45 13.09 -22.76
C ALA A 11 -14.87 12.47 -22.75
N GLY A 12 -15.92 13.24 -22.44
CA GLY A 12 -17.32 12.78 -22.54
C GLY A 12 -17.83 11.96 -21.36
N PHE A 13 -17.10 11.95 -20.23
CA PHE A 13 -17.53 11.36 -18.97
C PHE A 13 -18.26 12.39 -18.09
N PRO A 14 -19.17 11.97 -17.20
CA PRO A 14 -19.72 12.86 -16.18
C PRO A 14 -18.61 13.50 -15.34
N ALA A 15 -18.77 14.78 -14.99
CA ALA A 15 -17.95 15.42 -13.97
C ALA A 15 -18.58 15.21 -12.58
N ARG A 16 -17.75 15.09 -11.54
CA ARG A 16 -18.18 15.21 -10.14
C ARG A 16 -17.40 16.30 -9.44
N SER A 17 -18.12 17.18 -8.77
CA SER A 17 -17.56 18.30 -8.01
C SER A 17 -16.94 17.85 -6.69
N PHE A 18 -16.10 18.72 -6.11
CA PHE A 18 -15.62 18.57 -4.73
C PHE A 18 -16.78 18.38 -3.73
N ALA A 19 -17.87 19.13 -3.88
CA ALA A 19 -19.01 19.08 -2.97
C ALA A 19 -19.73 17.73 -3.00
N GLU A 20 -19.89 17.12 -4.17
CA GLU A 20 -20.51 15.79 -4.32
C GLU A 20 -19.62 14.69 -3.74
N VAL A 21 -18.29 14.76 -3.96
CA VAL A 21 -17.34 13.81 -3.35
C VAL A 21 -17.36 13.95 -1.83
N ARG A 22 -17.29 15.18 -1.31
CA ARG A 22 -17.36 15.47 0.13
C ARG A 22 -18.65 14.92 0.76
N GLU A 23 -19.79 15.14 0.11
CA GLU A 23 -21.08 14.67 0.63
C GLU A 23 -21.18 13.14 0.63
N ALA A 24 -20.65 12.46 -0.39
CA ALA A 24 -20.55 11.00 -0.40
C ALA A 24 -19.70 10.46 0.77
N LEU A 25 -18.55 11.10 1.04
CA LEU A 25 -17.67 10.74 2.16
C LEU A 25 -18.38 10.93 3.51
N LEU A 26 -19.02 12.08 3.73
CA LEU A 26 -19.73 12.39 4.97
C LEU A 26 -20.95 11.48 5.20
N ALA A 27 -21.64 11.09 4.13
CA ALA A 27 -22.77 10.16 4.18
C ALA A 27 -22.34 8.69 4.32
N GLY A 28 -21.04 8.39 4.26
CA GLY A 28 -20.52 7.02 4.32
C GLY A 28 -20.93 6.16 3.13
N ARG A 29 -21.22 6.77 1.97
CA ARG A 29 -21.56 6.03 0.75
C ARG A 29 -20.29 5.51 0.07
N GLU A 30 -20.39 4.38 -0.62
CA GLU A 30 -19.26 3.83 -1.36
C GLU A 30 -18.78 4.78 -2.46
N ILE A 31 -17.48 5.10 -2.44
CA ILE A 31 -16.83 5.91 -3.46
C ILE A 31 -15.34 5.54 -3.57
N ALA A 32 -14.84 5.38 -4.79
CA ALA A 32 -13.42 5.26 -5.09
C ALA A 32 -12.93 6.57 -5.72
N LEU A 33 -12.17 7.36 -4.96
CA LEU A 33 -11.48 8.55 -5.46
C LEU A 33 -10.06 8.13 -5.87
N LEU A 34 -9.76 8.18 -7.16
CA LEU A 34 -8.55 7.57 -7.72
C LEU A 34 -7.67 8.63 -8.38
N ASP A 35 -6.46 8.80 -7.85
CA ASP A 35 -5.42 9.61 -8.48
C ASP A 35 -4.65 8.76 -9.49
N VAL A 36 -4.88 9.04 -10.78
CA VAL A 36 -4.38 8.19 -11.87
C VAL A 36 -2.99 8.60 -12.38
N ARG A 37 -2.37 9.58 -11.71
CA ARG A 37 -0.97 9.95 -11.93
C ARG A 37 -0.04 8.90 -11.31
N GLU A 38 1.25 9.02 -11.60
CA GLU A 38 2.29 8.20 -10.95
C GLU A 38 2.38 8.47 -9.44
N GLU A 39 3.06 7.61 -8.67
CA GLU A 39 3.09 7.72 -7.20
C GLU A 39 3.77 9.01 -6.72
N ASP A 40 4.85 9.46 -7.37
CA ASP A 40 5.55 10.69 -6.96
C ASP A 40 4.69 11.96 -7.09
N PRO A 41 4.06 12.28 -8.24
CA PRO A 41 3.16 13.44 -8.34
C PRO A 41 1.93 13.33 -7.44
N HIS A 42 1.39 12.12 -7.23
CA HIS A 42 0.36 11.87 -6.23
C HIS A 42 0.85 12.31 -4.84
N ALA A 43 2.03 11.85 -4.42
CA ALA A 43 2.62 12.16 -3.12
C ALA A 43 2.99 13.65 -2.94
N GLN A 44 2.97 14.47 -3.98
CA GLN A 44 3.17 15.91 -3.82
C GLN A 44 1.90 16.64 -3.36
N ALA A 45 0.73 16.20 -3.83
CA ALA A 45 -0.56 16.79 -3.48
C ALA A 45 -1.74 15.90 -3.91
N HIS A 46 -2.54 15.44 -2.96
CA HIS A 46 -3.75 14.66 -3.21
C HIS A 46 -4.82 14.86 -2.10
N PRO A 47 -6.12 14.65 -2.39
CA PRO A 47 -7.17 14.59 -1.35
C PRO A 47 -6.94 13.47 -0.33
N LEU A 48 -7.40 13.64 0.92
CA LEU A 48 -7.18 12.68 2.02
C LEU A 48 -7.45 11.22 1.63
N PHE A 49 -8.60 10.97 0.99
CA PHE A 49 -9.07 9.64 0.61
C PHE A 49 -8.86 9.31 -0.87
N ALA A 50 -8.04 10.08 -1.59
CA ALA A 50 -7.63 9.69 -2.94
C ALA A 50 -6.60 8.55 -2.86
N ALA A 51 -6.91 7.41 -3.46
CA ALA A 51 -5.97 6.30 -3.60
C ALA A 51 -5.16 6.48 -4.89
N ASN A 52 -3.83 6.32 -4.83
CA ASN A 52 -3.02 6.28 -6.04
C ASN A 52 -3.35 5.02 -6.87
N PHE A 53 -3.72 5.26 -8.12
CA PHE A 53 -4.16 4.23 -9.07
C PHE A 53 -3.59 4.52 -10.46
N PRO A 54 -2.26 4.45 -10.65
CA PRO A 54 -1.61 4.96 -11.85
C PRO A 54 -2.20 4.37 -13.12
N TYR A 55 -2.48 5.22 -14.12
CA TYR A 55 -2.99 4.81 -15.45
C TYR A 55 -2.18 3.65 -16.03
N GLY A 56 -0.85 3.68 -15.84
CA GLY A 56 0.06 2.68 -16.36
C GLY A 56 -0.30 1.23 -15.98
N ARG A 57 -0.97 1.02 -14.84
CA ARG A 57 -1.26 -0.29 -14.26
C ARG A 57 -2.75 -0.62 -14.16
N ILE A 58 -3.61 0.21 -14.72
CA ILE A 58 -5.05 0.21 -14.43
C ILE A 58 -5.71 -1.17 -14.61
N GLU A 59 -5.37 -1.93 -15.65
CA GLU A 59 -5.91 -3.27 -15.90
C GLU A 59 -5.41 -4.33 -14.92
N LEU A 60 -4.17 -4.20 -14.44
CA LEU A 60 -3.58 -5.13 -13.49
C LEU A 60 -4.22 -5.02 -12.10
N ASP A 61 -4.72 -3.83 -11.78
CA ASP A 61 -5.15 -3.48 -10.44
C ASP A 61 -6.68 -3.42 -10.32
N ALA A 62 -7.41 -3.03 -11.37
CA ALA A 62 -8.84 -2.69 -11.31
C ALA A 62 -9.70 -3.83 -10.74
N TRP A 63 -9.63 -5.01 -11.34
CA TRP A 63 -10.50 -6.13 -10.94
C TRP A 63 -10.27 -6.62 -9.51
N THR A 64 -9.04 -6.49 -9.02
CA THR A 64 -8.70 -6.86 -7.64
C THR A 64 -9.09 -5.78 -6.64
N LYS A 65 -8.77 -4.51 -6.93
CA LYS A 65 -8.93 -3.40 -5.98
C LYS A 65 -10.34 -2.79 -6.01
N LEU A 66 -11.05 -2.93 -7.12
CA LEU A 66 -12.41 -2.42 -7.35
C LEU A 66 -13.31 -3.58 -7.84
N PRO A 67 -13.64 -4.56 -6.98
CA PRO A 67 -14.31 -5.79 -7.40
C PRO A 67 -15.76 -5.57 -7.85
N ARG A 68 -16.43 -4.51 -7.35
CA ARG A 68 -17.79 -4.14 -7.72
C ARG A 68 -17.76 -3.20 -8.94
N ARG A 69 -18.40 -3.59 -10.05
CA ARG A 69 -18.33 -2.85 -11.34
C ARG A 69 -19.20 -1.59 -11.41
N ASP A 70 -20.23 -1.51 -10.59
CA ASP A 70 -21.11 -0.34 -10.47
C ASP A 70 -20.77 0.53 -9.26
N VAL A 71 -19.60 0.33 -8.63
CA VAL A 71 -19.13 1.22 -7.56
C VAL A 71 -18.90 2.62 -8.13
N PRO A 72 -19.29 3.70 -7.43
CA PRO A 72 -19.00 5.05 -7.86
C PRO A 72 -17.49 5.33 -7.90
N VAL A 73 -16.93 5.49 -9.10
CA VAL A 73 -15.51 5.83 -9.31
C VAL A 73 -15.36 7.28 -9.76
N VAL A 74 -14.45 8.01 -9.13
CA VAL A 74 -14.04 9.37 -9.51
C VAL A 74 -12.55 9.39 -9.75
N VAL A 75 -12.14 9.55 -11.01
CA VAL A 75 -10.72 9.66 -11.37
C VAL A 75 -10.28 11.11 -11.41
N LEU A 76 -9.04 11.37 -11.01
CA LEU A 76 -8.45 12.70 -10.99
C LEU A 76 -6.98 12.69 -11.44
N ASP A 77 -6.57 13.80 -12.03
CA ASP A 77 -5.19 14.16 -12.33
C ASP A 77 -5.00 15.66 -12.05
N ASP A 78 -3.90 16.26 -12.52
CA ASP A 78 -3.62 17.70 -12.41
C ASP A 78 -3.43 18.35 -13.79
N GLY A 79 -4.16 17.86 -14.80
CA GLY A 79 -4.17 18.40 -16.16
C GLY A 79 -3.30 17.65 -17.17
N GLU A 80 -2.69 16.53 -16.81
CA GLU A 80 -1.91 15.68 -17.73
C GLU A 80 -2.78 15.00 -18.79
N GLY A 81 -4.10 14.94 -18.60
CA GLY A 81 -5.05 14.28 -19.50
C GLY A 81 -5.21 12.77 -19.23
N LEU A 82 -4.61 12.28 -18.14
CA LEU A 82 -4.68 10.88 -17.70
C LEU A 82 -6.05 10.52 -17.14
N ALA A 83 -6.78 11.47 -16.55
CA ALA A 83 -8.10 11.21 -15.97
C ALA A 83 -9.10 10.73 -17.03
N GLY A 84 -9.17 11.41 -18.19
CA GLY A 84 -10.06 11.01 -19.28
C GLY A 84 -9.71 9.63 -19.86
N ALA A 85 -8.42 9.38 -20.10
CA ALA A 85 -7.94 8.08 -20.58
C ALA A 85 -8.21 6.94 -19.58
N SER A 86 -8.03 7.21 -18.29
CA SER A 86 -8.32 6.24 -17.22
C SER A 86 -9.82 5.96 -17.10
N ALA A 87 -10.67 6.98 -17.20
CA ALA A 87 -12.12 6.81 -17.20
C ALA A 87 -12.60 5.92 -18.37
N ALA A 88 -12.05 6.15 -19.57
CA ALA A 88 -12.29 5.32 -20.75
C ALA A 88 -11.86 3.87 -20.53
N ARG A 89 -10.64 3.65 -20.03
CA ARG A 89 -10.14 2.30 -19.76
C ARG A 89 -10.96 1.58 -18.69
N LEU A 90 -11.38 2.26 -17.62
CA LEU A 90 -12.30 1.67 -16.63
C LEU A 90 -13.66 1.32 -17.27
N ARG A 91 -14.21 2.16 -18.14
CA ARG A 91 -15.45 1.83 -18.88
C ARG A 91 -15.29 0.56 -19.73
N GLU A 92 -14.16 0.41 -20.44
CA GLU A 92 -13.82 -0.78 -21.22
C GLU A 92 -13.68 -2.04 -20.34
N LEU A 93 -13.20 -1.88 -19.11
CA LEU A 93 -13.11 -2.94 -18.10
C LEU A 93 -14.46 -3.28 -17.44
N GLY A 94 -15.55 -2.63 -17.85
CA GLY A 94 -16.91 -2.91 -17.42
C GLY A 94 -17.41 -2.04 -16.26
N TYR A 95 -16.67 -1.00 -15.85
CA TYR A 95 -17.15 -0.09 -14.80
C TYR A 95 -18.24 0.84 -15.35
N THR A 96 -19.39 0.89 -14.67
CA THR A 96 -20.59 1.56 -15.20
C THR A 96 -20.80 2.97 -14.64
N ASP A 97 -20.31 3.25 -13.44
CA ASP A 97 -20.39 4.55 -12.78
C ASP A 97 -18.98 5.15 -12.60
N VAL A 98 -18.47 5.76 -13.68
CA VAL A 98 -17.15 6.39 -13.73
C VAL A 98 -17.32 7.85 -14.10
N ALA A 99 -16.73 8.74 -13.28
CA ALA A 99 -16.71 10.18 -13.46
C ALA A 99 -15.29 10.74 -13.33
N VAL A 100 -15.08 11.93 -13.87
CA VAL A 100 -13.84 12.71 -13.70
C VAL A 100 -14.06 13.78 -12.64
N LEU A 101 -13.07 14.00 -11.76
CA LEU A 101 -13.12 15.10 -10.79
C LEU A 101 -13.11 16.45 -11.51
N GLU A 102 -14.10 17.28 -11.23
CA GLU A 102 -14.22 18.62 -11.82
C GLU A 102 -12.98 19.47 -11.50
N GLY A 103 -12.28 19.92 -12.53
CA GLY A 103 -11.06 20.71 -12.42
C GLY A 103 -9.84 19.97 -11.85
N GLY A 104 -9.90 18.66 -11.63
CA GLY A 104 -8.79 17.87 -11.09
C GLY A 104 -8.31 18.34 -9.71
N ILE A 105 -7.02 18.17 -9.42
CA ILE A 105 -6.39 18.65 -8.17
C ILE A 105 -6.54 20.17 -8.01
N ALA A 106 -6.37 20.94 -9.08
CA ALA A 106 -6.57 22.39 -9.06
C ALA A 106 -8.00 22.78 -8.68
N GLY A 107 -9.01 22.07 -9.19
CA GLY A 107 -10.42 22.24 -8.87
C GLY A 107 -10.72 21.89 -7.41
N TRP A 108 -10.18 20.79 -6.90
CA TRP A 108 -10.28 20.43 -5.47
C TRP A 108 -9.75 21.55 -4.57
N ARG A 109 -8.57 22.08 -4.88
CA ARG A 109 -7.94 23.19 -4.14
C ARG A 109 -8.78 24.47 -4.22
N ALA A 110 -9.23 24.83 -5.42
CA ALA A 110 -10.02 26.04 -5.65
C ALA A 110 -11.38 26.01 -4.91
N ALA A 111 -11.96 24.82 -4.76
CA ALA A 111 -13.19 24.60 -4.00
C ALA A 111 -12.97 24.60 -2.46
N GLY A 112 -11.74 24.81 -1.99
CA GLY A 112 -11.40 24.81 -0.58
C GLY A 112 -11.18 23.43 0.03
N GLY A 113 -11.00 22.39 -0.79
CA GLY A 113 -10.66 21.05 -0.32
C GLY A 113 -9.22 20.98 0.18
N GLU A 114 -9.01 20.36 1.34
CA GLU A 114 -7.68 20.14 1.90
C GLU A 114 -6.89 19.17 1.00
N LEU A 115 -5.61 19.45 0.78
CA LEU A 115 -4.68 18.58 0.06
C LEU A 115 -3.58 18.15 1.00
N PHE A 116 -3.19 16.89 0.86
CA PHE A 116 -2.16 16.25 1.64
C PHE A 116 -0.99 15.87 0.72
N ARG A 117 0.19 15.75 1.31
CA ARG A 117 1.40 15.22 0.68
C ARG A 117 1.72 13.86 1.30
N ASP A 118 2.73 13.19 0.74
CA ASP A 118 3.16 11.83 1.09
C ASP A 118 2.15 10.75 0.65
N VAL A 119 2.27 9.53 1.16
CA VAL A 119 1.42 8.38 0.85
C VAL A 119 0.83 7.80 2.13
N ASN A 120 -0.28 7.05 1.99
CA ASN A 120 -0.97 6.41 3.11
C ASN A 120 -1.43 7.39 4.20
N VAL A 121 -1.78 8.60 3.77
CA VAL A 121 -2.11 9.73 4.65
C VAL A 121 -3.23 9.41 5.65
N PRO A 122 -4.35 8.74 5.29
CA PRO A 122 -5.38 8.39 6.26
C PRO A 122 -4.83 7.65 7.49
N SER A 123 -3.97 6.65 7.25
CA SER A 123 -3.37 5.81 8.28
C SER A 123 -2.36 6.58 9.13
N LYS A 124 -1.51 7.40 8.49
CA LYS A 124 -0.49 8.21 9.18
C LYS A 124 -1.13 9.28 10.05
N ALA A 125 -2.09 10.01 9.50
CA ALA A 125 -2.82 11.05 10.21
C ALA A 125 -3.66 10.47 11.36
N PHE A 126 -4.22 9.28 11.17
CA PHE A 126 -4.88 8.56 12.26
C PHE A 126 -3.90 8.15 13.37
N GLY A 127 -2.68 7.70 13.04
CA GLY A 127 -1.63 7.45 14.03
C GLY A 127 -1.33 8.67 14.91
N GLU A 128 -1.18 9.85 14.28
CA GLU A 128 -0.98 11.10 15.02
C GLU A 128 -2.20 11.49 15.87
N LEU A 129 -3.42 11.25 15.37
CA LEU A 129 -4.64 11.44 16.16
C LEU A 129 -4.71 10.52 17.38
N VAL A 130 -4.24 9.28 17.27
CA VAL A 130 -4.15 8.33 18.39
C VAL A 130 -3.19 8.86 19.45
N GLU A 131 -1.97 9.28 19.08
CA GLU A 131 -1.01 9.85 20.04
C GLU A 131 -1.58 11.10 20.71
N ALA A 132 -2.19 12.01 19.94
CA ALA A 132 -2.76 13.25 20.46
C ALA A 132 -3.91 13.01 21.47
N ARG A 133 -4.71 11.96 21.28
CA ARG A 133 -5.86 11.64 22.13
C ARG A 133 -5.52 10.74 23.31
N ARG A 134 -4.60 9.78 23.13
CA ARG A 134 -4.26 8.77 24.14
C ARG A 134 -2.97 9.07 24.89
N HIS A 135 -2.23 10.10 24.46
CA HIS A 135 -0.91 10.42 24.99
C HIS A 135 -0.01 9.18 25.00
N THR A 136 -0.04 8.43 23.89
CA THR A 136 0.67 7.16 23.75
C THR A 136 2.13 7.32 24.20
N PRO A 137 2.59 6.56 25.21
CA PRO A 137 3.90 6.81 25.80
C PRO A 137 5.02 6.68 24.78
N SER A 138 6.02 7.57 24.83
CA SER A 138 7.18 7.52 23.95
C SER A 138 8.47 7.92 24.67
N LEU A 139 9.57 7.29 24.25
CA LEU A 139 10.94 7.60 24.68
C LEU A 139 11.73 8.18 23.51
N SER A 140 12.59 9.15 23.79
CA SER A 140 13.55 9.68 22.81
C SER A 140 14.61 8.65 22.46
N ALA A 141 15.28 8.85 21.32
CA ALA A 141 16.37 7.98 20.87
C ALA A 141 17.53 7.94 21.89
N GLN A 142 17.83 9.08 22.53
CA GLN A 142 18.84 9.18 23.58
C GLN A 142 18.46 8.39 24.84
N GLU A 143 17.20 8.46 25.28
CA GLU A 143 16.73 7.66 26.42
C GLU A 143 16.80 6.16 26.13
N VAL A 144 16.42 5.73 24.93
CA VAL A 144 16.51 4.31 24.55
C VAL A 144 17.96 3.85 24.43
N GLN A 145 18.87 4.66 23.86
CA GLN A 145 20.30 4.35 23.85
C GLN A 145 20.86 4.22 25.27
N ALA A 146 20.49 5.10 26.19
CA ALA A 146 20.92 5.00 27.59
C ALA A 146 20.46 3.69 28.25
N LEU A 147 19.24 3.21 27.95
CA LEU A 147 18.74 1.92 28.43
C LEU A 147 19.53 0.74 27.85
N ILE A 148 19.93 0.81 26.57
CA ILE A 148 20.80 -0.19 25.95
C ILE A 148 22.18 -0.19 26.63
N ASP A 149 22.78 0.99 26.80
CA ASP A 149 24.12 1.15 27.36
C ASP A 149 24.18 0.68 28.83
N SER A 150 23.13 0.95 29.60
CA SER A 150 23.01 0.50 30.99
C SER A 150 22.60 -0.98 31.11
N ARG A 151 22.37 -1.68 30.00
CA ARG A 151 21.84 -3.05 29.95
C ARG A 151 20.56 -3.21 30.79
N ALA A 152 19.66 -2.24 30.67
CA ALA A 152 18.36 -2.29 31.34
C ALA A 152 17.53 -3.49 30.82
N ASP A 153 16.59 -3.96 31.63
CA ASP A 153 15.65 -5.03 31.23
C ASP A 153 14.60 -4.49 30.26
N ILE A 154 14.93 -4.52 28.97
CA ILE A 154 14.12 -4.01 27.87
C ILE A 154 14.04 -5.02 26.72
N VAL A 155 12.95 -4.93 25.95
CA VAL A 155 12.87 -5.50 24.60
C VAL A 155 12.46 -4.42 23.60
N ILE A 156 13.07 -4.45 22.42
CA ILE A 156 12.76 -3.51 21.33
C ILE A 156 12.15 -4.30 20.17
N LEU A 157 10.92 -3.94 19.80
CA LEU A 157 10.10 -4.64 18.80
C LEU A 157 9.92 -3.76 17.56
N ASP A 158 10.41 -4.20 16.40
CA ASP A 158 10.25 -3.47 15.15
C ASP A 158 8.94 -3.88 14.45
N ALA A 159 8.02 -2.91 14.33
CA ALA A 159 6.66 -3.11 13.83
C ALA A 159 6.53 -3.10 12.30
N ARG A 160 7.64 -2.92 11.56
CA ARG A 160 7.65 -2.84 10.10
C ARG A 160 7.63 -4.22 9.44
N ARG A 161 7.62 -4.24 8.11
CA ARG A 161 7.87 -5.48 7.36
C ARG A 161 9.29 -5.98 7.61
N TYR A 162 9.49 -7.28 7.45
CA TYR A 162 10.79 -7.91 7.69
C TYR A 162 11.88 -7.36 6.75
N ASP A 163 11.56 -7.06 5.49
CA ASP A 163 12.51 -6.47 4.53
C ASP A 163 12.98 -5.06 4.95
N GLU A 164 12.08 -4.25 5.52
CA GLU A 164 12.42 -2.93 6.06
C GLU A 164 13.34 -3.06 7.29
N TYR A 165 13.07 -4.03 8.17
CA TYR A 165 13.92 -4.33 9.33
C TYR A 165 15.33 -4.78 8.91
N GLN A 166 15.44 -5.63 7.88
CA GLN A 166 16.73 -6.07 7.35
C GLN A 166 17.53 -4.92 6.72
N THR A 167 16.84 -3.92 6.14
CA THR A 167 17.50 -2.76 5.53
C THR A 167 18.24 -1.94 6.59
N MET A 168 17.59 -1.66 7.72
CA MET A 168 18.16 -0.97 8.87
C MET A 168 17.30 -1.20 10.11
N SER A 169 17.91 -1.27 11.30
CA SER A 169 17.20 -1.60 12.54
C SER A 169 17.86 -0.97 13.78
N ILE A 170 17.10 -0.86 14.86
CA ILE A 170 17.62 -0.38 16.17
C ILE A 170 18.49 -1.50 16.78
N PRO A 171 19.65 -1.18 17.39
CA PRO A 171 20.49 -2.19 18.03
C PRO A 171 19.73 -3.08 19.02
N GLY A 172 19.90 -4.40 18.89
CA GLY A 172 19.24 -5.39 19.76
C GLY A 172 17.74 -5.61 19.51
N SER A 173 17.12 -4.89 18.57
CA SER A 173 15.69 -5.05 18.26
C SER A 173 15.36 -6.39 17.59
N THR A 174 14.10 -6.81 17.71
CA THR A 174 13.54 -8.03 17.09
C THR A 174 12.41 -7.66 16.15
N SER A 175 12.37 -8.25 14.96
CA SER A 175 11.27 -8.04 14.01
C SER A 175 9.98 -8.66 14.53
N VAL A 176 8.95 -7.82 14.74
CA VAL A 176 7.59 -8.21 15.13
C VAL A 176 6.60 -7.31 14.38
N PRO A 177 6.25 -7.62 13.11
CA PRO A 177 5.35 -6.79 12.31
C PRO A 177 4.09 -6.41 13.08
N GLY A 178 3.55 -5.20 12.90
CA GLY A 178 2.56 -4.62 13.81
C GLY A 178 1.37 -5.51 14.17
N GLY A 179 0.85 -6.28 13.22
CA GLY A 179 -0.25 -7.24 13.46
C GLY A 179 0.11 -8.39 14.41
N GLU A 180 1.38 -8.76 14.50
CA GLU A 180 1.90 -9.83 15.37
C GLU A 180 2.14 -9.37 16.81
N LEU A 181 2.21 -8.06 17.09
CA LEU A 181 2.68 -7.54 18.39
C LEU A 181 1.91 -8.13 19.58
N ALA A 182 0.57 -8.05 19.56
CA ALA A 182 -0.25 -8.56 20.65
C ALA A 182 -0.18 -10.09 20.81
N LEU A 183 0.10 -10.81 19.72
CA LEU A 183 0.26 -12.26 19.72
C LEU A 183 1.61 -12.70 20.32
N ARG A 184 2.68 -11.92 20.09
CA ARG A 184 4.06 -12.33 20.36
C ARG A 184 4.70 -11.67 21.57
N ALA A 185 4.22 -10.49 22.00
CA ALA A 185 4.90 -9.70 23.04
C ALA A 185 5.09 -10.46 24.36
N ARG A 186 4.13 -11.31 24.77
CA ARG A 186 4.22 -12.11 26.01
C ARG A 186 5.33 -13.16 25.99
N GLU A 187 5.74 -13.63 24.81
CA GLU A 187 6.87 -14.56 24.65
C GLU A 187 8.22 -13.83 24.74
N LEU A 188 8.26 -12.59 24.26
CA LEU A 188 9.48 -11.78 24.24
C LEU A 188 9.72 -11.06 25.57
N ALA A 189 8.66 -10.68 26.30
CA ALA A 189 8.72 -10.02 27.60
C ALA A 189 7.83 -10.73 28.64
N PRO A 190 8.20 -11.96 29.08
CA PRO A 190 7.39 -12.74 30.01
C PRO A 190 7.35 -12.17 31.43
N ASP A 191 8.39 -11.44 31.86
CA ASP A 191 8.38 -10.70 33.13
C ASP A 191 7.60 -9.38 32.94
N PRO A 192 6.52 -9.12 33.69
CA PRO A 192 5.73 -7.89 33.56
C PRO A 192 6.53 -6.61 33.89
N ARG A 193 7.73 -6.72 34.47
CA ARG A 193 8.60 -5.57 34.75
C ARG A 193 9.48 -5.20 33.56
N THR A 194 9.70 -6.13 32.61
CA THR A 194 10.47 -5.87 31.39
C THR A 194 9.79 -4.79 30.57
N ARG A 195 10.54 -3.75 30.18
CA ARG A 195 9.98 -2.67 29.36
C ARG A 195 9.92 -3.06 27.90
N VAL A 196 8.75 -2.84 27.29
CA VAL A 196 8.55 -3.08 25.87
C VAL A 196 8.63 -1.75 25.11
N ILE A 197 9.54 -1.68 24.15
CA ILE A 197 9.73 -0.50 23.29
C ILE A 197 9.36 -0.90 21.87
N VAL A 198 8.40 -0.22 21.24
CA VAL A 198 8.02 -0.48 19.86
C VAL A 198 8.63 0.58 18.94
N ASN A 199 9.32 0.18 17.87
CA ASN A 199 9.83 1.12 16.87
C ASN A 199 9.25 0.87 15.47
N CYS A 200 9.38 1.88 14.63
CA CYS A 200 9.28 1.75 13.18
C CYS A 200 10.34 2.66 12.53
N ALA A 201 10.13 3.09 11.29
CA ALA A 201 11.04 4.00 10.62
C ALA A 201 10.82 5.46 11.04
N GLY A 202 9.55 5.89 11.10
CA GLY A 202 9.10 7.20 11.57
C GLY A 202 8.27 7.06 12.84
N ARG A 203 6.97 7.39 12.77
CA ARG A 203 6.09 7.48 13.97
C ARG A 203 4.87 6.56 13.92
N THR A 204 4.20 6.44 12.79
CA THR A 204 2.86 5.81 12.70
C THR A 204 2.80 4.39 13.29
N ARG A 205 3.62 3.46 12.79
CA ARG A 205 3.56 2.04 13.18
C ARG A 205 4.02 1.81 14.62
N SER A 206 4.92 2.65 15.15
CA SER A 206 5.31 2.56 16.57
C SER A 206 4.19 3.07 17.48
N ILE A 207 3.52 4.17 17.15
CA ILE A 207 2.35 4.65 17.91
C ILE A 207 1.24 3.60 17.92
N ILE A 208 0.83 3.11 16.75
CA ILE A 208 -0.21 2.09 16.63
C ILE A 208 0.19 0.80 17.34
N GLY A 209 1.44 0.36 17.20
CA GLY A 209 1.95 -0.83 17.86
C GLY A 209 1.99 -0.70 19.38
N THR A 210 2.49 0.42 19.91
CA THR A 210 2.48 0.70 21.36
C THR A 210 1.06 0.76 21.90
N GLN A 211 0.18 1.50 21.25
CA GLN A 211 -1.22 1.60 21.69
C GLN A 211 -1.97 0.26 21.55
N SER A 212 -1.58 -0.59 20.60
CA SER A 212 -2.11 -1.96 20.47
C SER A 212 -1.82 -2.80 21.70
N LEU A 213 -0.57 -2.76 22.19
CA LEU A 213 -0.15 -3.52 23.36
C LEU A 213 -0.83 -3.00 24.64
N ILE A 214 -0.98 -1.67 24.76
CA ILE A 214 -1.70 -1.04 25.87
C ILE A 214 -3.18 -1.45 25.85
N ASN A 215 -3.85 -1.27 24.71
CA ASN A 215 -5.27 -1.60 24.56
C ASN A 215 -5.55 -3.10 24.73
N ALA A 216 -4.57 -3.97 24.42
CA ALA A 216 -4.65 -5.41 24.63
C ALA A 216 -4.23 -5.85 26.05
N GLY A 217 -4.07 -4.92 27.01
CA GLY A 217 -3.81 -5.26 28.41
C GLY A 217 -2.48 -6.00 28.63
N LEU A 218 -1.44 -5.68 27.84
CA LEU A 218 -0.10 -6.17 28.15
C LEU A 218 0.34 -5.56 29.50
N PRO A 219 0.74 -6.35 30.51
CA PRO A 219 1.05 -5.84 31.85
C PRO A 219 2.36 -5.07 31.92
N ASN A 220 3.19 -5.16 30.87
CA ASN A 220 4.49 -4.53 30.78
C ASN A 220 4.36 -3.01 30.63
N PRO A 221 5.32 -2.21 31.15
CA PRO A 221 5.44 -0.83 30.74
C PRO A 221 5.79 -0.76 29.25
N VAL A 222 4.93 -0.14 28.45
CA VAL A 222 5.09 -0.03 26.99
C VAL A 222 5.36 1.42 26.59
N ALA A 223 6.30 1.64 25.68
CA ALA A 223 6.53 2.94 25.04
C ALA A 223 6.88 2.78 23.56
N ALA A 224 6.63 3.80 22.75
CA ALA A 224 7.16 3.91 21.39
C ALA A 224 8.59 4.48 21.43
N LEU A 225 9.46 4.05 20.53
CA LEU A 225 10.66 4.83 20.19
C LEU A 225 10.20 6.03 19.35
N ARG A 226 10.33 7.23 19.91
CA ARG A 226 9.92 8.48 19.26
C ARG A 226 10.72 8.67 17.98
N ASN A 227 10.00 8.83 16.87
CA ASN A 227 10.54 9.05 15.52
C ASN A 227 11.38 7.89 14.94
N GLY A 228 11.39 6.71 15.59
CA GLY A 228 11.92 5.48 15.00
C GLY A 228 13.39 5.55 14.57
N THR A 229 13.73 4.85 13.49
CA THR A 229 15.08 4.86 12.92
C THR A 229 15.49 6.23 12.39
N ILE A 230 14.54 7.05 11.92
CA ILE A 230 14.81 8.45 11.55
C ILE A 230 15.33 9.22 12.77
N GLY A 231 14.61 9.16 13.89
CA GLY A 231 15.00 9.82 15.14
C GLY A 231 16.36 9.33 15.64
N TRP A 232 16.64 8.04 15.49
CA TRP A 232 17.93 7.43 15.82
C TRP A 232 19.08 8.03 14.98
N THR A 233 18.89 8.12 13.65
CA THR A 233 19.87 8.72 12.74
C THR A 233 20.06 10.21 13.00
N LEU A 234 18.98 10.96 13.22
CA LEU A 234 19.05 12.39 13.54
C LEU A 234 19.74 12.66 14.90
N ALA A 235 19.65 11.72 15.84
CA ALA A 235 20.38 11.77 17.10
C ALA A 235 21.88 11.41 16.96
N GLY A 236 22.37 11.09 15.75
CA GLY A 236 23.75 10.66 15.51
C GLY A 236 24.07 9.27 16.04
N GLN A 237 23.05 8.44 16.29
CA GLN A 237 23.20 7.09 16.83
C GLN A 237 23.29 6.06 15.70
N GLN A 238 23.96 4.93 15.98
CA GLN A 238 24.26 3.91 14.97
C GLN A 238 23.14 2.90 14.83
N LEU A 239 22.66 2.69 13.60
CA LEU A 239 21.73 1.60 13.23
C LEU A 239 22.50 0.30 12.96
N GLU A 240 21.83 -0.84 13.14
CA GLU A 240 22.26 -2.14 12.64
C GLU A 240 21.66 -2.44 11.25
N HIS A 241 22.31 -3.29 10.46
CA HIS A 241 21.87 -3.67 9.11
C HIS A 241 21.95 -5.19 8.92
N GLY A 242 21.09 -5.75 8.06
CA GLY A 242 21.11 -7.18 7.72
C GLY A 242 20.69 -8.11 8.86
N GLN A 243 20.10 -7.58 9.93
CA GLN A 243 19.72 -8.36 11.10
C GLN A 243 18.59 -9.35 10.78
N SER A 244 18.55 -10.48 11.48
CA SER A 244 17.60 -11.58 11.21
C SER A 244 16.79 -12.06 12.42
N ARG A 245 16.88 -11.35 13.55
CA ARG A 245 16.09 -11.65 14.76
C ARG A 245 14.59 -11.54 14.46
N ARG A 246 13.84 -12.60 14.77
CA ARG A 246 12.39 -12.70 14.61
C ARG A 246 11.74 -13.18 15.91
N HIS A 247 10.46 -12.88 16.08
CA HIS A 247 9.68 -13.41 17.20
C HIS A 247 9.69 -14.96 17.22
N PRO A 248 9.64 -15.59 18.41
CA PRO A 248 9.50 -17.04 18.52
C PRO A 248 8.07 -17.50 18.19
N PRO A 249 7.85 -18.83 18.05
CA PRO A 249 6.51 -19.42 18.13
C PRO A 249 5.81 -19.05 19.45
N VAL A 250 4.48 -19.02 19.43
CA VAL A 250 3.66 -18.69 20.61
C VAL A 250 3.18 -19.96 21.30
N THR A 251 3.20 -19.97 22.63
CA THR A 251 2.58 -21.03 23.42
C THR A 251 1.06 -20.94 23.39
N GLU A 252 0.37 -22.08 23.46
CA GLU A 252 -1.10 -22.07 23.42
C GLU A 252 -1.73 -21.26 24.57
N ALA A 253 -1.10 -21.28 25.76
CA ALA A 253 -1.55 -20.49 26.90
C ALA A 253 -1.49 -18.98 26.64
N ASN A 254 -0.38 -18.49 26.09
CA ASN A 254 -0.24 -17.07 25.74
C ASN A 254 -1.14 -16.68 24.57
N ARG A 255 -1.30 -17.56 23.57
CA ARG A 255 -2.23 -17.36 22.46
C ARG A 255 -3.66 -17.18 22.95
N LEU A 256 -4.15 -18.07 23.81
CA LEU A 256 -5.51 -17.99 24.37
C LEU A 256 -5.75 -16.69 25.15
N LYS A 257 -4.76 -16.27 25.96
CA LYS A 257 -4.85 -15.00 26.70
C LYS A 257 -4.90 -13.80 25.74
N ALA A 258 -3.97 -13.74 24.78
CA ALA A 258 -3.93 -12.67 23.79
C ALA A 258 -5.20 -12.64 22.92
N ALA A 259 -5.81 -13.80 22.62
CA ALA A 259 -7.04 -13.89 21.83
C ALA A 259 -8.24 -13.33 22.60
N ALA A 260 -8.33 -13.62 23.91
CA ALA A 260 -9.35 -13.03 24.76
C ALA A 260 -9.21 -11.50 24.86
N ASP A 261 -7.98 -11.01 25.09
CA ASP A 261 -7.67 -9.58 25.17
C ASP A 261 -8.01 -8.86 23.84
N ALA A 262 -7.56 -9.42 22.71
CA ALA A 262 -7.83 -8.86 21.38
C ALA A 262 -9.32 -8.90 21.02
N ARG A 263 -10.04 -9.95 21.42
CA ARG A 263 -11.50 -10.03 21.22
C ARG A 263 -12.23 -8.95 22.00
N ALA A 264 -11.90 -8.74 23.27
CA ALA A 264 -12.49 -7.68 24.08
C ALA A 264 -12.24 -6.28 23.47
N LEU A 265 -11.02 -6.05 22.97
CA LEU A 265 -10.68 -4.83 22.23
C LEU A 265 -11.51 -4.65 20.96
N ALA A 266 -11.65 -5.70 20.15
CA ALA A 266 -12.45 -5.67 18.93
C ALA A 266 -13.93 -5.36 19.23
N ASP A 267 -14.49 -5.97 20.28
CA ASP A 267 -15.87 -5.73 20.71
C ASP A 267 -16.06 -4.28 21.18
N ARG A 268 -15.11 -3.73 21.96
CA ARG A 268 -15.09 -2.30 22.35
C ARG A 268 -15.04 -1.35 21.15
N ALA A 269 -14.28 -1.70 20.11
CA ALA A 269 -14.22 -0.95 18.85
C ALA A 269 -15.48 -1.07 17.98
N GLY A 270 -16.45 -1.90 18.38
CA GLY A 270 -17.65 -2.18 17.57
C GLY A 270 -17.31 -2.95 16.29
N VAL A 271 -16.33 -3.85 16.34
CA VAL A 271 -16.07 -4.83 15.27
C VAL A 271 -17.24 -5.80 15.21
N ARG A 272 -17.73 -6.08 13.99
CA ARG A 272 -18.83 -7.02 13.81
C ARG A 272 -18.30 -8.45 13.71
N ARG A 273 -19.15 -9.42 14.02
CA ARG A 273 -18.84 -10.85 13.92
C ARG A 273 -19.57 -11.45 12.74
N VAL A 274 -18.98 -12.47 12.13
CA VAL A 274 -19.64 -13.25 11.08
C VAL A 274 -19.21 -14.70 11.15
N ASP A 275 -20.15 -15.63 10.99
CA ASP A 275 -19.85 -17.05 10.82
C ASP A 275 -19.71 -17.40 9.32
N THR A 276 -19.56 -18.69 9.00
CA THR A 276 -19.43 -19.14 7.60
C THR A 276 -20.68 -18.86 6.76
N HIS A 277 -21.87 -18.91 7.37
CA HIS A 277 -23.13 -18.60 6.69
C HIS A 277 -23.24 -17.10 6.39
N GLY A 278 -23.02 -16.25 7.39
CA GLY A 278 -23.00 -14.80 7.24
C GLY A 278 -21.93 -14.34 6.26
N LEU A 279 -20.77 -15.01 6.22
CA LEU A 279 -19.72 -14.72 5.25
C LEU A 279 -20.21 -14.94 3.81
N ALA A 280 -20.94 -16.04 3.56
CA ALA A 280 -21.53 -16.29 2.26
C ALA A 280 -22.56 -15.21 1.89
N LEU A 281 -23.37 -14.74 2.86
CA LEU A 281 -24.33 -13.64 2.63
C LEU A 281 -23.60 -12.32 2.28
N LEU A 282 -22.56 -11.95 3.03
CA LEU A 282 -21.78 -10.73 2.76
C LEU A 282 -21.08 -10.77 1.40
N ARG A 283 -20.63 -11.95 0.96
CA ARG A 283 -20.00 -12.16 -0.35
C ARG A 283 -21.02 -12.19 -1.50
N GLY A 284 -22.24 -12.65 -1.22
CA GLY A 284 -23.33 -12.70 -2.20
C GLY A 284 -24.05 -11.36 -2.40
N ASP A 285 -23.84 -10.40 -1.51
CA ASP A 285 -24.43 -9.07 -1.62
C ASP A 285 -23.72 -8.21 -2.68
N ALA A 286 -24.27 -8.20 -3.89
CA ALA A 286 -23.76 -7.44 -5.02
C ALA A 286 -23.95 -5.91 -4.87
N THR A 287 -24.69 -5.42 -3.87
CA THR A 287 -24.96 -3.98 -3.69
C THR A 287 -23.84 -3.24 -2.97
N ARG A 288 -22.85 -3.97 -2.45
CA ARG A 288 -21.75 -3.43 -1.64
C ARG A 288 -20.43 -4.09 -2.03
N THR A 289 -19.36 -3.35 -1.81
CA THR A 289 -18.00 -3.84 -1.97
C THR A 289 -17.58 -4.57 -0.70
N THR A 290 -17.24 -5.86 -0.82
CA THR A 290 -16.77 -6.68 0.31
C THR A 290 -15.34 -7.16 0.04
N TYR A 291 -14.37 -6.63 0.79
CA TYR A 291 -12.98 -7.08 0.77
C TYR A 291 -12.75 -8.19 1.80
N CYS A 292 -12.25 -9.34 1.36
CA CYS A 292 -11.90 -10.47 2.23
C CYS A 292 -10.38 -10.58 2.35
N PHE A 293 -9.84 -10.38 3.55
CA PHE A 293 -8.40 -10.34 3.80
C PHE A 293 -7.95 -11.37 4.82
N ASP A 294 -6.96 -12.18 4.43
CA ASP A 294 -6.17 -12.98 5.35
C ASP A 294 -5.06 -12.08 5.90
N ILE A 295 -5.10 -11.83 7.20
CA ILE A 295 -4.21 -10.84 7.83
C ILE A 295 -2.92 -11.46 8.36
N ARG A 296 -2.73 -12.77 8.19
CA ARG A 296 -1.57 -13.52 8.69
C ARG A 296 -0.33 -13.18 7.85
N THR A 297 0.80 -13.78 8.20
CA THR A 297 2.04 -13.58 7.44
C THR A 297 1.89 -14.09 6.00
N PRO A 298 2.63 -13.51 5.03
CA PRO A 298 2.65 -14.03 3.67
C PRO A 298 3.07 -15.51 3.59
N GLU A 299 3.95 -15.95 4.50
CA GLU A 299 4.38 -17.35 4.62
C GLU A 299 3.22 -18.26 5.03
N GLU A 300 2.48 -17.91 6.09
CA GLU A 300 1.30 -18.68 6.51
C GLU A 300 0.21 -18.70 5.42
N TYR A 301 0.04 -17.61 4.68
CA TYR A 301 -0.89 -17.55 3.56
C TYR A 301 -0.48 -18.47 2.40
N ALA A 302 0.83 -18.52 2.11
CA ALA A 302 1.37 -19.39 1.06
C ALA A 302 1.25 -20.88 1.43
N ASP A 303 1.39 -21.22 2.71
CA ASP A 303 1.22 -22.60 3.21
C ASP A 303 -0.25 -23.05 3.15
N GLY A 304 -1.19 -22.13 3.36
CA GLY A 304 -2.61 -22.37 3.16
C GLY A 304 -3.46 -21.15 3.48
N SER A 305 -4.56 -20.97 2.76
CA SER A 305 -5.42 -19.79 2.91
C SER A 305 -6.89 -20.13 2.85
N LEU A 306 -7.74 -19.19 3.30
CA LEU A 306 -9.18 -19.30 3.20
C LEU A 306 -9.63 -18.92 1.77
N PRO A 307 -10.44 -19.75 1.06
CA PRO A 307 -10.81 -19.47 -0.31
C PRO A 307 -11.48 -18.10 -0.53
N GLY A 308 -10.92 -17.32 -1.44
CA GLY A 308 -11.37 -15.97 -1.77
C GLY A 308 -10.88 -14.87 -0.82
N PHE A 309 -9.99 -15.20 0.12
CA PHE A 309 -9.29 -14.20 0.93
C PHE A 309 -7.95 -13.86 0.27
N ARG A 310 -7.65 -12.56 0.18
CA ARG A 310 -6.37 -12.04 -0.32
C ARG A 310 -5.42 -11.81 0.86
N SER A 311 -4.14 -12.08 0.69
CA SER A 311 -3.13 -11.73 1.70
C SER A 311 -3.06 -10.20 1.88
N ALA A 312 -3.21 -9.75 3.13
CA ALA A 312 -2.99 -8.37 3.54
C ALA A 312 -2.54 -8.36 5.01
N PRO A 313 -1.24 -8.59 5.28
CA PRO A 313 -0.73 -8.71 6.65
C PRO A 313 -1.19 -7.55 7.53
N GLY A 314 -1.75 -7.85 8.71
CA GLY A 314 -2.59 -6.90 9.46
C GLY A 314 -1.95 -5.53 9.69
N GLY A 315 -0.68 -5.50 10.09
CA GLY A 315 0.06 -4.24 10.27
C GLY A 315 0.17 -3.40 9.00
N GLN A 316 0.35 -4.04 7.84
CA GLN A 316 0.39 -3.36 6.54
C GLN A 316 -1.00 -2.95 6.07
N LEU A 317 -2.03 -3.75 6.34
CA LEU A 317 -3.41 -3.37 6.01
C LEU A 317 -3.84 -2.10 6.77
N VAL A 318 -3.43 -1.95 8.04
CA VAL A 318 -3.66 -0.72 8.81
C VAL A 318 -2.78 0.42 8.29
N GLN A 319 -1.53 0.16 7.93
CA GLN A 319 -0.61 1.20 7.45
C GLN A 319 -0.98 1.74 6.06
N GLU A 320 -1.45 0.89 5.15
CA GLU A 320 -1.58 1.17 3.71
C GLU A 320 -3.00 0.84 3.21
N THR A 321 -4.02 1.12 4.02
CA THR A 321 -5.41 0.65 3.80
C THR A 321 -5.93 0.91 2.38
N GLU A 322 -5.70 2.10 1.84
CA GLU A 322 -6.18 2.48 0.51
C GLU A 322 -5.48 1.75 -0.64
N GLN A 323 -4.26 1.23 -0.42
CA GLN A 323 -3.56 0.38 -1.39
C GLN A 323 -4.21 -1.00 -1.51
N PHE A 324 -4.85 -1.47 -0.43
CA PHE A 324 -5.58 -2.73 -0.41
C PHE A 324 -7.04 -2.58 -0.84
N ALA A 325 -7.69 -1.51 -0.36
CA ALA A 325 -9.12 -1.27 -0.44
C ALA A 325 -9.41 0.21 -0.71
N PRO A 326 -9.29 0.69 -1.97
CA PRO A 326 -9.46 2.10 -2.31
C PRO A 326 -10.91 2.60 -2.26
N VAL A 327 -11.92 1.71 -2.12
CA VAL A 327 -13.33 2.11 -2.00
C VAL A 327 -13.62 2.52 -0.56
N ARG A 328 -13.78 3.82 -0.31
CA ARG A 328 -14.24 4.32 1.00
C ARG A 328 -15.70 3.92 1.21
N GLY A 329 -16.06 3.53 2.42
CA GLY A 329 -17.41 3.04 2.75
C GLY A 329 -17.62 1.55 2.41
N ALA A 330 -16.62 0.85 1.89
CA ALA A 330 -16.67 -0.60 1.67
C ALA A 330 -16.67 -1.40 2.99
N ARG A 331 -16.98 -2.69 2.86
CA ARG A 331 -16.90 -3.68 3.95
C ARG A 331 -15.57 -4.41 3.92
N PHE A 332 -15.05 -4.67 5.10
CA PHE A 332 -13.87 -5.50 5.32
C PHE A 332 -14.28 -6.75 6.09
N VAL A 333 -13.78 -7.89 5.66
CA VAL A 333 -13.91 -9.17 6.36
C VAL A 333 -12.52 -9.74 6.57
N LEU A 334 -12.12 -9.90 7.83
CA LEU A 334 -10.79 -10.34 8.20
C LEU A 334 -10.81 -11.77 8.72
N ALA A 335 -9.80 -12.56 8.33
CA ALA A 335 -9.58 -13.92 8.82
C ALA A 335 -8.17 -14.09 9.38
N ASP A 336 -8.09 -14.88 10.45
CA ASP A 336 -6.86 -15.41 11.03
C ASP A 336 -7.09 -16.82 11.58
N SER A 337 -6.03 -17.43 12.09
CA SER A 337 -6.08 -18.78 12.66
C SER A 337 -5.75 -18.81 14.16
N ASP A 338 -5.72 -17.66 14.82
CA ASP A 338 -5.19 -17.49 16.18
C ASP A 338 -6.10 -16.69 17.11
N GLY A 339 -7.07 -15.95 16.56
CA GLY A 339 -8.01 -15.12 17.29
C GLY A 339 -7.43 -13.79 17.80
N VAL A 340 -6.19 -13.44 17.45
CA VAL A 340 -5.53 -12.21 17.90
C VAL A 340 -5.44 -11.20 16.76
N ARG A 341 -4.82 -11.60 15.66
CA ARG A 341 -4.34 -10.68 14.62
C ARG A 341 -5.50 -10.03 13.84
N ALA A 342 -6.56 -10.77 13.54
CA ALA A 342 -7.76 -10.25 12.87
C ALA A 342 -8.55 -9.33 13.80
N ASN A 343 -8.68 -9.69 15.07
CA ASN A 343 -9.35 -8.85 16.08
C ASN A 343 -8.61 -7.52 16.29
N LEU A 344 -7.29 -7.58 16.45
CA LEU A 344 -6.45 -6.39 16.61
C LEU A 344 -6.53 -5.48 15.37
N THR A 345 -6.34 -6.05 14.18
CA THR A 345 -6.41 -5.31 12.91
C THR A 345 -7.79 -4.68 12.70
N ALA A 346 -8.86 -5.44 12.99
CA ALA A 346 -10.23 -4.95 12.86
C ALA A 346 -10.52 -3.78 13.80
N SER A 347 -10.00 -3.81 15.03
CA SER A 347 -10.20 -2.72 15.98
C SER A 347 -9.65 -1.38 15.47
N TRP A 348 -8.52 -1.41 14.75
CA TRP A 348 -7.95 -0.22 14.11
C TRP A 348 -8.71 0.21 12.87
N LEU A 349 -9.09 -0.73 12.01
CA LEU A 349 -9.90 -0.40 10.82
C LEU A 349 -11.28 0.18 11.20
N ARG A 350 -11.88 -0.27 12.30
CA ARG A 350 -13.11 0.33 12.84
C ARG A 350 -12.91 1.76 13.30
N GLN A 351 -11.81 2.03 14.00
CA GLN A 351 -11.41 3.37 14.44
C GLN A 351 -11.05 4.30 13.26
N LEU A 352 -10.53 3.75 12.16
CA LEU A 352 -10.41 4.41 10.84
C LEU A 352 -11.75 4.60 10.11
N ASN A 353 -12.87 4.32 10.80
CA ASN A 353 -14.24 4.47 10.30
C ASN A 353 -14.56 3.60 9.07
N ASN A 354 -14.11 2.33 9.08
CA ASN A 354 -14.50 1.32 8.09
C ASN A 354 -15.53 0.35 8.67
N GLU A 355 -16.43 -0.21 7.85
CA GLU A 355 -17.30 -1.32 8.26
C GLU A 355 -16.48 -2.62 8.25
N VAL A 356 -16.27 -3.25 9.41
CA VAL A 356 -15.34 -4.39 9.54
C VAL A 356 -15.99 -5.56 10.28
N TYR A 357 -15.81 -6.76 9.73
CA TYR A 357 -16.20 -8.05 10.29
C TYR A 357 -14.96 -8.91 10.53
N VAL A 358 -14.99 -9.74 11.58
CA VAL A 358 -14.04 -10.84 11.78
C VAL A 358 -14.79 -12.15 11.69
N VAL A 359 -14.22 -13.11 10.95
CA VAL A 359 -14.82 -14.44 10.79
C VAL A 359 -14.58 -15.27 12.06
N ASP A 360 -15.66 -15.71 12.68
CA ASP A 360 -15.64 -16.59 13.85
C ASP A 360 -15.63 -18.08 13.44
N GLY A 361 -15.12 -18.92 14.34
CA GLY A 361 -15.19 -20.37 14.21
C GLY A 361 -14.22 -20.99 13.21
N LEU A 362 -13.26 -20.23 12.69
CA LEU A 362 -12.19 -20.77 11.83
C LEU A 362 -11.26 -21.68 12.63
N ALA A 363 -11.00 -22.87 12.07
CA ALA A 363 -9.99 -23.79 12.54
C ALA A 363 -8.79 -23.79 11.60
N PRO A 364 -7.59 -24.21 12.05
CA PRO A 364 -6.42 -24.35 11.17
C PRO A 364 -6.69 -25.18 9.90
N ALA A 365 -7.59 -26.17 9.97
CA ALA A 365 -7.96 -27.02 8.83
C ALA A 365 -8.79 -26.29 7.74
N ASP A 366 -9.33 -25.10 8.03
CA ASP A 366 -10.04 -24.28 7.04
C ASP A 366 -9.07 -23.52 6.12
N PHE A 367 -7.82 -23.34 6.56
CA PHE A 367 -6.73 -22.74 5.79
C PHE A 367 -6.03 -23.82 4.98
N ARG A 368 -6.51 -24.03 3.76
CA ARG A 368 -6.05 -25.13 2.91
C ARG A 368 -4.99 -24.65 1.94
N ALA A 369 -4.03 -25.53 1.63
CA ALA A 369 -3.10 -25.31 0.54
C ALA A 369 -3.88 -25.03 -0.75
N ALA A 370 -3.62 -23.89 -1.36
CA ALA A 370 -4.20 -23.45 -2.61
C ALA A 370 -3.07 -23.02 -3.54
N PRO A 371 -3.30 -23.01 -4.87
CA PRO A 371 -2.37 -22.33 -5.78
C PRO A 371 -2.12 -20.91 -5.29
N ALA A 372 -0.88 -20.43 -5.47
CA ALA A 372 -0.53 -19.05 -5.15
C ALA A 372 -1.60 -18.10 -5.74
N TRP A 373 -2.10 -17.18 -4.93
CA TRP A 373 -3.13 -16.24 -5.37
C TRP A 373 -2.67 -15.51 -6.63
N GLN A 374 -3.51 -15.53 -7.65
CA GLN A 374 -3.30 -14.79 -8.89
C GLN A 374 -4.40 -13.76 -8.99
N ALA A 375 -4.00 -12.50 -9.14
CA ALA A 375 -4.91 -11.43 -9.45
C ALA A 375 -5.69 -11.78 -10.72
N GLU A 376 -7.01 -11.73 -10.65
CA GLU A 376 -7.81 -11.75 -11.86
C GLU A 376 -7.52 -10.46 -12.63
N VAL A 377 -7.07 -10.60 -13.87
CA VAL A 377 -6.79 -9.49 -14.77
C VAL A 377 -7.50 -9.76 -16.10
N PRO A 378 -7.92 -8.71 -16.83
CA PRO A 378 -8.49 -8.88 -18.17
C PRO A 378 -7.49 -9.58 -19.10
N ALA A 379 -7.99 -10.25 -20.15
CA ALA A 379 -7.08 -10.81 -21.13
C ALA A 379 -6.37 -9.67 -21.89
N PRO A 380 -5.02 -9.63 -21.92
CA PRO A 380 -4.33 -8.62 -22.71
C PRO A 380 -4.54 -8.88 -24.21
N PRO A 381 -4.52 -7.83 -25.06
CA PRO A 381 -4.65 -8.01 -26.50
C PRO A 381 -3.54 -8.88 -27.10
N ALA A 382 -3.89 -9.67 -28.12
CA ALA A 382 -2.95 -10.55 -28.81
C ALA A 382 -1.78 -9.74 -29.39
N THR A 383 -0.56 -10.10 -28.98
CA THR A 383 0.65 -9.37 -29.35
C THR A 383 1.74 -10.27 -29.90
N PRO A 384 2.35 -9.93 -31.05
CA PRO A 384 3.51 -10.65 -31.55
C PRO A 384 4.59 -10.71 -30.48
N GLU A 385 5.06 -11.90 -30.17
CA GLU A 385 6.11 -12.10 -29.18
C GLU A 385 7.46 -12.47 -29.84
N VAL A 386 8.54 -12.26 -29.11
CA VAL A 386 9.90 -12.64 -29.49
C VAL A 386 10.59 -13.35 -28.34
N ALA A 387 11.29 -14.45 -28.62
CA ALA A 387 12.07 -15.18 -27.64
C ALA A 387 13.36 -14.43 -27.27
N ALA A 388 13.84 -14.61 -26.03
CA ALA A 388 15.03 -13.93 -25.51
C ALA A 388 16.28 -14.15 -26.39
N ALA A 389 16.52 -15.37 -26.87
CA ALA A 389 17.65 -15.67 -27.75
C ALA A 389 17.57 -14.92 -29.10
N THR A 390 16.37 -14.70 -29.64
CA THR A 390 16.19 -13.92 -30.86
C THR A 390 16.42 -12.43 -30.61
N LEU A 391 15.90 -11.91 -29.50
CA LEU A 391 16.14 -10.52 -29.09
C LEU A 391 17.63 -10.24 -28.90
N ALA A 392 18.36 -11.14 -28.22
CA ALA A 392 19.80 -10.99 -28.00
C ALA A 392 20.56 -10.83 -29.33
N ARG A 393 20.28 -11.68 -30.33
CA ARG A 393 20.89 -11.54 -31.66
C ARG A 393 20.54 -10.21 -32.33
N TRP A 394 19.30 -9.73 -32.20
CA TRP A 394 18.92 -8.44 -32.80
C TRP A 394 19.61 -7.24 -32.14
N ILE A 395 19.87 -7.32 -30.84
CA ILE A 395 20.65 -6.31 -30.11
C ILE A 395 22.12 -6.34 -30.57
N ASP A 396 22.69 -7.53 -30.77
CA ASP A 396 24.07 -7.68 -31.24
C ASP A 396 24.24 -7.23 -32.71
N ASP A 397 23.29 -7.57 -33.59
CA ASP A 397 23.35 -7.30 -35.03
C ASP A 397 23.02 -5.82 -35.37
N ASP A 398 22.05 -5.21 -34.67
CA ASP A 398 21.57 -3.85 -34.93
C ASP A 398 21.21 -3.13 -33.61
N PRO A 399 22.22 -2.76 -32.78
CA PRO A 399 22.03 -2.21 -31.44
C PRO A 399 21.32 -0.85 -31.42
N GLN A 400 21.29 -0.15 -32.56
CA GLN A 400 20.58 1.13 -32.70
C GLN A 400 19.20 0.97 -33.35
N GLY A 401 19.01 -0.06 -34.19
CA GLY A 401 17.73 -0.37 -34.83
C GLY A 401 16.76 -1.17 -33.96
N THR A 402 17.25 -1.89 -32.95
CA THR A 402 16.42 -2.63 -31.98
C THR A 402 16.32 -1.88 -30.67
N VAL A 403 15.19 -1.20 -30.44
CA VAL A 403 14.94 -0.48 -29.18
C VAL A 403 14.16 -1.37 -28.23
N VAL A 404 14.71 -1.59 -27.03
CA VAL A 404 14.01 -2.28 -25.94
C VAL A 404 13.42 -1.25 -24.99
N LEU A 405 12.11 -1.33 -24.73
CA LEU A 405 11.42 -0.48 -23.74
C LEU A 405 11.04 -1.34 -22.54
N ASP A 406 11.54 -1.00 -21.35
CA ASP A 406 11.25 -1.69 -20.10
C ASP A 406 10.22 -0.91 -19.28
N PHE A 407 9.07 -1.55 -19.03
CA PHE A 407 7.94 -1.02 -18.26
C PHE A 407 7.86 -1.65 -16.86
N THR A 408 8.91 -2.31 -16.38
CA THR A 408 9.03 -2.64 -14.94
C THR A 408 9.09 -1.36 -14.10
N SER A 409 8.93 -1.45 -12.78
CA SER A 409 9.12 -0.28 -11.91
C SER A 409 10.55 0.26 -12.02
N GLY A 410 10.76 1.57 -11.90
CA GLY A 410 12.07 2.21 -11.95
C GLY A 410 13.08 1.59 -10.98
N ALA A 411 12.64 1.22 -9.77
CA ALA A 411 13.47 0.51 -8.80
C ALA A 411 13.97 -0.85 -9.30
N ASN A 412 13.13 -1.61 -10.00
CA ASN A 412 13.52 -2.89 -10.60
C ASN A 412 14.45 -2.69 -11.80
N TYR A 413 14.18 -1.69 -12.65
CA TYR A 413 15.05 -1.35 -13.78
C TYR A 413 16.45 -0.99 -13.27
N VAL A 414 16.56 -0.07 -12.31
CA VAL A 414 17.84 0.32 -11.71
C VAL A 414 18.55 -0.87 -11.07
N LYS A 415 17.81 -1.79 -10.45
CA LYS A 415 18.38 -3.01 -9.87
C LYS A 415 18.93 -3.97 -10.92
N ARG A 416 18.23 -4.15 -12.05
CA ARG A 416 18.67 -4.96 -13.20
C ARG A 416 17.73 -4.80 -14.40
N HIS A 417 18.28 -4.71 -15.60
CA HIS A 417 17.53 -4.66 -16.85
C HIS A 417 18.32 -5.29 -18.01
N ILE A 418 17.65 -5.45 -19.16
CA ILE A 418 18.28 -5.92 -20.40
C ILE A 418 19.25 -4.84 -20.89
N PRO A 419 20.49 -5.18 -21.30
CA PRO A 419 21.48 -4.19 -21.72
C PRO A 419 20.95 -3.26 -22.80
N GLY A 420 21.09 -1.95 -22.58
CA GLY A 420 20.64 -0.91 -23.51
C GLY A 420 19.13 -0.67 -23.57
N ALA A 421 18.32 -1.33 -22.72
CA ALA A 421 16.89 -1.05 -22.61
C ALA A 421 16.64 0.35 -22.04
N PHE A 422 15.60 1.02 -22.54
CA PHE A 422 15.12 2.30 -22.03
C PHE A 422 14.00 2.06 -21.02
N PHE A 423 14.14 2.61 -19.82
CA PHE A 423 13.02 2.70 -18.88
C PHE A 423 11.96 3.66 -19.44
N ALA A 424 10.69 3.24 -19.42
CA ALA A 424 9.58 4.03 -19.95
C ALA A 424 8.32 3.91 -19.09
N LEU A 425 7.58 5.02 -19.00
CA LEU A 425 6.26 5.06 -18.38
C LEU A 425 5.18 4.92 -19.43
N ARG A 426 4.21 4.03 -19.19
CA ARG A 426 3.04 3.87 -20.07
C ARG A 426 2.15 5.12 -20.11
N SER A 427 2.19 5.96 -19.07
CA SER A 427 1.50 7.25 -19.04
C SER A 427 2.11 8.30 -19.98
N GLN A 428 3.30 8.05 -20.55
CA GLN A 428 4.06 9.02 -21.34
C GLN A 428 4.51 8.47 -22.71
N LEU A 429 3.78 7.52 -23.30
CA LEU A 429 4.21 6.83 -24.52
C LEU A 429 4.50 7.77 -25.70
N ALA A 430 3.75 8.87 -25.85
CA ALA A 430 3.98 9.83 -26.93
C ALA A 430 5.35 10.51 -26.80
N ASP A 431 5.72 10.95 -25.59
CA ASP A 431 7.02 11.57 -25.32
C ASP A 431 8.16 10.56 -25.43
N VAL A 432 7.93 9.33 -24.93
CA VAL A 432 8.88 8.21 -25.09
C VAL A 432 9.19 7.98 -26.56
N LEU A 433 8.16 7.91 -27.43
CA LEU A 433 8.32 7.71 -28.87
C LEU A 433 9.06 8.87 -29.55
N ALA A 434 8.74 10.11 -29.18
CA ALA A 434 9.40 11.30 -29.72
C ALA A 434 10.89 11.37 -29.35
N GLY A 435 11.28 10.79 -28.21
CA GLY A 435 12.66 10.72 -27.72
C GLY A 435 13.48 9.54 -28.22
N LEU A 436 12.91 8.62 -29.01
CA LEU A 436 13.65 7.45 -29.48
C LEU A 436 14.71 7.80 -30.53
N PRO A 437 15.79 6.99 -30.65
CA PRO A 437 16.78 7.17 -31.70
C PRO A 437 16.14 7.11 -33.10
N GLY A 438 16.48 8.06 -33.99
CA GLY A 438 15.97 8.08 -35.37
C GLY A 438 16.38 6.87 -36.23
N SER A 439 17.35 6.09 -35.76
CA SER A 439 17.77 4.82 -36.35
C SER A 439 16.90 3.62 -35.94
N ALA A 440 15.94 3.80 -35.03
CA ALA A 440 15.05 2.74 -34.56
C ALA A 440 14.27 2.11 -35.73
N ARG A 441 14.29 0.78 -35.82
CA ARG A 441 13.61 -0.03 -36.84
C ARG A 441 12.56 -0.96 -36.27
N ARG A 442 12.62 -1.28 -34.98
CA ARG A 442 11.65 -2.10 -34.24
C ARG A 442 11.67 -1.76 -32.75
N LEU A 443 10.53 -1.99 -32.09
CA LEU A 443 10.36 -1.84 -30.66
C LEU A 443 10.09 -3.21 -30.03
N VAL A 444 10.83 -3.54 -28.97
CA VAL A 444 10.61 -4.74 -28.17
C VAL A 444 10.29 -4.32 -26.74
N LEU A 445 9.08 -4.62 -26.28
CA LEU A 445 8.61 -4.23 -24.96
C LEU A 445 8.87 -5.35 -23.97
N THR A 446 9.32 -4.99 -22.78
CA THR A 446 9.50 -5.92 -21.66
C THR A 446 8.97 -5.31 -20.36
N CYS A 447 8.78 -6.17 -19.39
CA CYS A 447 8.68 -5.85 -17.97
C CYS A 447 9.10 -7.14 -17.22
N GLY A 448 9.00 -7.18 -15.89
CA GLY A 448 9.42 -8.37 -15.12
C GLY A 448 8.93 -9.71 -15.70
N SER A 449 7.63 -9.83 -15.98
CA SER A 449 6.98 -11.06 -16.47
C SER A 449 6.34 -10.95 -17.85
N SER A 450 6.55 -9.83 -18.58
CA SER A 450 5.82 -9.41 -19.79
C SER A 450 4.33 -9.09 -19.64
N GLN A 451 3.72 -9.24 -18.46
CA GLN A 451 2.28 -9.01 -18.27
C GLN A 451 1.87 -7.56 -18.59
N LEU A 452 2.54 -6.56 -18.01
CA LEU A 452 2.27 -5.15 -18.29
C LEU A 452 2.61 -4.79 -19.75
N ALA A 453 3.75 -5.27 -20.25
CA ALA A 453 4.22 -4.99 -21.61
C ALA A 453 3.19 -5.37 -22.70
N ARG A 454 2.36 -6.40 -22.49
CA ARG A 454 1.30 -6.78 -23.44
C ARG A 454 0.19 -5.73 -23.56
N TYR A 455 -0.21 -5.10 -22.45
CA TYR A 455 -1.19 -3.99 -22.49
C TYR A 455 -0.57 -2.76 -23.14
N VAL A 456 0.68 -2.44 -22.79
CA VAL A 456 1.41 -1.32 -23.37
C VAL A 456 1.54 -1.48 -24.88
N ALA A 457 1.78 -2.69 -25.38
CA ALA A 457 1.88 -2.95 -26.82
C ALA A 457 0.61 -2.58 -27.59
N ALA A 458 -0.57 -2.72 -26.99
CA ALA A 458 -1.83 -2.34 -27.61
C ALA A 458 -1.96 -0.81 -27.72
N ASP A 459 -1.55 -0.09 -26.68
CA ASP A 459 -1.58 1.38 -26.66
C ASP A 459 -0.49 1.99 -27.56
N LEU A 460 0.66 1.33 -27.71
CA LEU A 460 1.81 1.85 -28.45
C LEU A 460 1.65 1.73 -29.97
N ARG A 461 1.04 0.64 -30.47
CA ARG A 461 0.84 0.40 -31.91
C ARG A 461 0.16 1.52 -32.69
N PRO A 462 -0.93 2.15 -32.21
CA PRO A 462 -1.54 3.25 -32.94
C PRO A 462 -0.67 4.52 -32.97
N LEU A 463 0.38 4.60 -32.13
CA LEU A 463 1.25 5.78 -32.01
C LEU A 463 2.53 5.69 -32.86
N THR A 464 2.82 4.54 -33.48
CA THR A 464 4.06 4.34 -34.25
C THR A 464 3.87 3.44 -35.47
N ALA A 465 4.66 3.70 -36.51
CA ALA A 465 4.77 2.82 -37.67
C ALA A 465 5.79 1.68 -37.46
N LEU A 466 6.58 1.74 -36.38
CA LEU A 466 7.58 0.71 -36.08
C LEU A 466 6.90 -0.61 -35.67
N PRO A 467 7.43 -1.77 -36.09
CA PRO A 467 7.00 -3.06 -35.57
C PRO A 467 7.14 -3.11 -34.04
N VAL A 468 6.05 -3.44 -33.35
CA VAL A 468 6.01 -3.61 -31.89
C VAL A 468 5.87 -5.08 -31.54
N GLN A 469 6.80 -5.59 -30.73
CA GLN A 469 6.79 -6.97 -30.22
C GLN A 469 6.98 -6.99 -28.71
N VAL A 470 6.56 -8.07 -28.04
CA VAL A 470 6.77 -8.27 -26.60
C VAL A 470 7.75 -9.40 -26.36
N LEU A 471 8.69 -9.21 -25.42
CA LEU A 471 9.60 -10.28 -25.02
C LEU A 471 8.83 -11.39 -24.29
N THR A 472 8.83 -12.61 -24.84
CA THR A 472 8.18 -13.77 -24.21
C THR A 472 8.77 -14.01 -22.82
N GLY A 473 7.92 -13.95 -21.79
CA GLY A 473 8.31 -14.14 -20.39
C GLY A 473 9.07 -12.96 -19.75
N GLY A 474 9.28 -11.88 -20.50
CA GLY A 474 9.87 -10.63 -20.01
C GLY A 474 11.33 -10.75 -19.56
N THR A 475 11.75 -9.78 -18.74
CA THR A 475 13.12 -9.70 -18.22
C THR A 475 13.46 -10.91 -17.33
N ALA A 476 12.47 -11.53 -16.68
CA ALA A 476 12.68 -12.77 -15.93
C ALA A 476 13.11 -13.94 -16.84
N ALA A 477 12.50 -14.10 -18.02
CA ALA A 477 12.90 -15.14 -18.97
C ALA A 477 14.27 -14.86 -19.59
N TRP A 478 14.60 -13.59 -19.84
CA TRP A 478 15.94 -13.17 -20.27
C TRP A 478 17.02 -13.60 -19.26
N ILE A 479 16.80 -13.28 -17.97
CA ILE A 479 17.70 -13.69 -16.88
C ILE A 479 17.76 -15.21 -16.75
N GLY A 480 16.61 -15.88 -16.82
CA GLY A 480 16.52 -17.35 -16.75
C GLY A 480 17.28 -18.05 -17.88
N ALA A 481 17.45 -17.39 -19.03
CA ALA A 481 18.27 -17.87 -20.14
C ALA A 481 19.77 -17.62 -19.96
N GLY A 482 20.21 -17.02 -18.84
CA GLY A 482 21.62 -16.71 -18.56
C GLY A 482 22.20 -15.58 -19.40
N LEU A 483 21.35 -14.74 -20.01
CA LEU A 483 21.78 -13.61 -20.83
C LEU A 483 22.25 -12.43 -19.95
N PRO A 484 23.17 -11.58 -20.45
CA PRO A 484 23.76 -10.49 -19.66
C PRO A 484 22.71 -9.45 -19.25
N VAL A 485 22.93 -8.79 -18.11
CA VAL A 485 22.09 -7.69 -17.60
C VAL A 485 22.93 -6.45 -17.30
N GLU A 486 22.28 -5.31 -17.26
CA GLU A 486 22.83 -4.02 -16.87
C GLU A 486 22.16 -3.53 -15.57
N GLU A 487 22.86 -2.70 -14.79
CA GLU A 487 22.40 -2.13 -13.51
C GLU A 487 22.55 -0.60 -13.55
N GLY A 488 21.79 0.12 -12.73
CA GLY A 488 21.79 1.58 -12.67
C GLY A 488 20.73 2.23 -13.57
N ALA A 489 20.62 3.56 -13.47
CA ALA A 489 19.70 4.36 -14.27
C ALA A 489 20.34 4.73 -15.62
N THR A 490 20.57 3.74 -16.48
CA THR A 490 21.46 3.88 -17.66
C THR A 490 20.80 4.60 -18.83
N ARG A 491 19.53 4.30 -19.14
CA ARG A 491 18.74 4.95 -20.21
C ARG A 491 17.31 5.19 -19.77
N LEU A 492 16.98 6.46 -19.49
CA LEU A 492 15.65 6.87 -19.05
C LEU A 492 14.92 7.58 -20.19
N ALA A 493 13.94 6.92 -20.82
CA ALA A 493 13.02 7.59 -21.76
C ALA A 493 11.88 8.32 -21.03
N SER A 494 11.64 7.97 -19.77
CA SER A 494 10.74 8.67 -18.86
C SER A 494 11.46 8.97 -17.53
N PRO A 495 11.07 10.02 -16.79
CA PRO A 495 11.60 10.27 -15.45
C PRO A 495 11.18 9.17 -14.47
N LEU A 496 11.99 8.94 -13.42
CA LEU A 496 11.73 7.97 -12.35
C LEU A 496 10.74 8.53 -11.33
N ILE A 497 9.49 8.74 -11.76
CA ILE A 497 8.39 9.27 -10.93
C ILE A 497 7.33 8.20 -10.59
N ASP A 498 7.53 6.95 -11.03
CA ASP A 498 6.62 5.81 -10.75
C ASP A 498 6.61 5.40 -9.27
N ARG A 499 7.59 5.88 -8.50
CA ARG A 499 7.68 5.65 -7.06
C ARG A 499 8.10 6.92 -6.34
N TYR A 500 7.38 7.27 -5.29
CA TYR A 500 7.74 8.33 -4.36
C TYR A 500 8.97 7.92 -3.54
N ARG A 501 9.98 8.81 -3.46
CA ARG A 501 11.14 8.61 -2.60
C ARG A 501 10.77 8.90 -1.13
N ARG A 502 10.25 7.86 -0.47
CA ARG A 502 9.83 7.88 0.93
C ARG A 502 11.01 8.22 1.85
N PRO A 503 10.98 9.32 2.62
CA PRO A 503 12.08 9.72 3.52
C PRO A 503 12.39 8.70 4.63
N TYR A 504 11.45 7.79 4.89
CA TYR A 504 11.50 6.74 5.91
C TYR A 504 11.92 5.35 5.38
N GLU A 505 12.23 5.22 4.09
CA GLU A 505 12.75 3.96 3.51
C GLU A 505 14.19 4.15 3.02
N GLY A 506 15.05 3.16 3.29
CA GLY A 506 16.47 3.21 2.91
C GLY A 506 17.35 3.97 3.92
N THR A 507 18.60 4.19 3.54
CA THR A 507 19.65 4.76 4.43
C THR A 507 20.34 5.99 3.83
N ASP A 508 19.96 6.39 2.62
CA ASP A 508 20.60 7.41 1.80
C ASP A 508 19.77 8.71 1.69
N ASN A 509 18.69 8.82 2.46
CA ASN A 509 17.88 10.04 2.50
C ASN A 509 18.63 11.15 3.26
N ARG A 510 18.52 12.38 2.76
CA ARG A 510 19.11 13.55 3.41
C ARG A 510 18.43 13.84 4.75
N GLN A 511 19.20 14.26 5.75
CA GLN A 511 18.65 14.60 7.07
C GLN A 511 17.54 15.66 7.00
N GLU A 512 17.66 16.65 6.09
CA GLU A 512 16.61 17.67 5.93
C GLU A 512 15.29 17.07 5.44
N ALA A 513 15.34 16.07 4.56
CA ALA A 513 14.15 15.39 4.06
C ALA A 513 13.49 14.53 5.16
N MET A 514 14.30 13.88 6.00
CA MET A 514 13.83 13.14 7.16
C MET A 514 13.18 14.06 8.20
N GLN A 515 13.77 15.21 8.49
CA GLN A 515 13.19 16.19 9.43
C GLN A 515 11.89 16.78 8.88
N ALA A 516 11.86 17.18 7.60
CA ALA A 516 10.66 17.69 6.95
C ALA A 516 9.50 16.68 6.95
N TYR A 517 9.80 15.37 6.89
CA TYR A 517 8.79 14.32 7.04
C TYR A 517 8.17 14.32 8.44
N LEU A 518 8.98 14.43 9.50
CA LEU A 518 8.46 14.51 10.87
C LEU A 518 7.66 15.79 11.10
N ASP A 519 8.16 16.94 10.62
CA ASP A 519 7.46 18.22 10.71
C ASP A 519 6.09 18.18 10.02
N TRP A 520 6.00 17.46 8.89
CA TRP A 520 4.73 17.20 8.21
C TRP A 520 3.79 16.32 9.05
N GLU A 521 4.28 15.22 9.63
CA GLU A 521 3.45 14.33 10.47
C GLU A 521 2.81 15.10 11.64
N PHE A 522 3.57 15.98 12.32
CA PHE A 522 3.03 16.79 13.43
C PHE A 522 1.86 17.71 13.03
N GLY A 523 1.79 18.13 11.77
CA GLY A 523 0.71 18.97 11.24
C GLY A 523 -0.54 18.20 10.77
N LEU A 524 -0.56 16.87 10.85
CA LEU A 524 -1.64 16.06 10.26
C LEU A 524 -2.96 16.15 11.02
N VAL A 525 -2.95 16.30 12.34
CA VAL A 525 -4.19 16.42 13.13
C VAL A 525 -4.96 17.68 12.76
N ASP A 526 -4.26 18.80 12.55
CA ASP A 526 -4.88 20.05 12.11
C ASP A 526 -5.40 19.97 10.67
N GLN A 527 -4.68 19.25 9.79
CA GLN A 527 -5.16 18.98 8.43
C GLN A 527 -6.42 18.11 8.43
N LEU A 528 -6.50 17.08 9.29
CA LEU A 528 -7.72 16.28 9.45
C LEU A 528 -8.90 17.14 9.89
N ALA A 529 -8.68 18.11 10.79
CA ALA A 529 -9.73 19.03 11.23
C ALA A 529 -10.22 19.96 10.10
N ARG A 530 -9.31 20.42 9.22
CA ARG A 530 -9.68 21.23 8.03
C ARG A 530 -10.42 20.41 6.98
N ASP A 531 -9.96 19.19 6.71
CA ASP A 531 -10.65 18.27 5.80
C ASP A 531 -12.06 17.94 6.34
N GLY A 532 -12.15 17.45 7.57
CA GLY A 532 -13.42 17.21 8.26
C GLY A 532 -14.30 16.11 7.65
N THR A 533 -13.77 15.22 6.81
CA THR A 533 -14.53 14.10 6.22
C THR A 533 -14.16 12.73 6.79
N HIS A 534 -13.12 12.66 7.62
CA HIS A 534 -12.52 11.39 8.02
C HIS A 534 -13.43 10.48 8.86
N GLY A 535 -14.14 11.07 9.82
CA GLY A 535 -15.00 10.33 10.76
C GLY A 535 -14.24 9.36 11.68
N PHE A 536 -12.90 9.47 11.73
CA PHE A 536 -12.07 8.64 12.61
C PHE A 536 -12.48 8.79 14.08
N GLN A 537 -12.37 7.68 14.81
CA GLN A 537 -12.66 7.58 16.23
C GLN A 537 -11.45 6.95 16.91
N VAL A 538 -11.04 7.47 18.06
CA VAL A 538 -10.00 6.84 18.90
C VAL A 538 -10.72 6.29 20.12
N LEU A 539 -10.52 5.00 20.41
CA LEU A 539 -11.11 4.39 21.60
C LEU A 539 -10.63 5.09 22.86
N ASP A 540 -11.56 5.41 23.77
CA ASP A 540 -11.24 5.93 25.09
C ASP A 540 -10.40 4.92 25.91
N ALA A 541 -9.71 5.44 26.93
CA ALA A 541 -9.07 4.59 27.94
C ALA A 541 -10.12 3.67 28.59
N ASP A 542 -9.71 2.48 29.01
CA ASP A 542 -10.62 1.65 29.79
C ASP A 542 -10.95 2.41 31.10
N PRO A 543 -12.21 2.51 31.54
CA PRO A 543 -12.51 3.12 32.84
C PRO A 543 -11.80 2.45 34.04
N ALA A 544 -11.15 1.30 33.82
CA ALA A 544 -10.29 0.62 34.80
C ALA A 544 -8.79 1.01 34.75
N ASP A 545 -8.35 1.84 33.79
CA ASP A 545 -6.96 2.32 33.63
C ASP A 545 -6.66 3.59 34.47
#